data_AF-A0A9P3Q1C6-F1
#
_entry.id   AF-A0A9P3Q1C6-F1
#
_cell.length_a   1.000
_cell.length_b   1.000
_cell.length_c   1.000
_cell.angle_alpha   90.00
_cell.angle_beta   90.00
_cell.angle_gamma   90.00
#
_symmetry.space_group_name_H-M   'P 1'
#
loop_
_entity.id
_entity.type
_entity.pdbx_description
1 polymer ?
#
loop_
_entity_poly.entity_id
_entity_poly.type
_entity_poly.pdbx_seq_one_letter_code
_entity_poly.pdbx_strand_id
1 'polypeptide(L)'
;MAGPETSPVVDLDVRLVPAALACWAVTAAGIVWPIGAVLAGCCAVLAVGSGLLWWRARGRPGARLAAVGAGLLAIGVVGAGYGLAVALRADAVAHHPITATFGTVAPVTVMPSESPLTLGSGRLMFRATLLRLRDDEISGRVVVFARAAEQGYGELAVGRPVRFTARITRPTRHDLTVAVLTATGPPALGEAGSVQRAAHAVRSRFAAAVRTVLPADQAAMLPALVLGDSTLVPAGTSAEFRTAGMTHLTAVSGANVTIVCAAVLFSARLVGPRAAVALAGLALVGFVIVVQPTASVLRAAVMAAITLLAMLTSRRRQAIPALAATVLVLLVAAPQLAVDLGFALSVVATAALVVVAPGWSRRLADRGWPKPLADAVAVAGAAQLVTAPLVAAISGRFSLVAVAANLLAAPAIAPITVLGTAAAVLAGCWPAGAQLLIRFTGPEVWWVLRIARWAAGVPAASVPVPSGVAGLLTVGCTTVLAAAMWRWHWFRVALGSAAVTGVICLAAWSLSGLAGR
;
A
#
# COMPACT_ATOMS: atom_id res chain seq x y z
N MET A 1 -9.82 -46.71 -21.54
CA MET A 1 -10.48 -45.98 -20.43
C MET A 1 -9.40 -45.30 -19.59
N ALA A 2 -9.00 -44.08 -19.96
CA ALA A 2 -8.15 -43.25 -19.12
C ALA A 2 -9.07 -42.39 -18.24
N GLY A 3 -8.96 -42.55 -16.92
CA GLY A 3 -9.76 -41.78 -15.97
C GLY A 3 -9.43 -40.28 -16.02
N PRO A 4 -10.33 -39.42 -15.53
CA PRO A 4 -10.11 -37.97 -15.55
C PRO A 4 -8.90 -37.62 -14.67
N GLU A 5 -7.89 -37.00 -15.28
CA GLU A 5 -6.76 -36.39 -14.56
C GLU A 5 -7.32 -35.30 -13.63
N THR A 6 -7.39 -35.63 -12.34
CA THR A 6 -7.67 -34.65 -11.30
C THR A 6 -6.49 -33.69 -11.25
N SER A 7 -6.72 -32.44 -11.67
CA SER A 7 -5.71 -31.39 -11.60
C SER A 7 -5.19 -31.29 -10.17
N PRO A 8 -3.87 -31.16 -9.93
CA PRO A 8 -3.33 -31.14 -8.59
C PRO A 8 -3.90 -29.96 -7.82
N VAL A 9 -4.67 -30.25 -6.77
CA VAL A 9 -5.10 -29.25 -5.80
C VAL A 9 -3.82 -28.71 -5.16
N VAL A 10 -3.47 -27.47 -5.46
CA VAL A 10 -2.36 -26.79 -4.79
C VAL A 10 -2.77 -26.62 -3.32
N ASP A 11 -2.28 -27.50 -2.45
CA ASP A 11 -2.47 -27.37 -1.02
C ASP A 11 -1.83 -26.05 -0.55
N LEU A 12 -2.70 -25.10 -0.20
CA LEU A 12 -2.30 -23.82 0.37
C LEU A 12 -1.84 -24.06 1.82
N ASP A 13 -0.60 -23.68 2.16
CA ASP A 13 -0.18 -23.68 3.56
C ASP A 13 -0.76 -22.46 4.28
N VAL A 14 -1.76 -22.71 5.13
CA VAL A 14 -2.50 -21.71 5.90
C VAL A 14 -2.04 -21.66 7.37
N ARG A 15 -1.01 -22.43 7.75
CA ARG A 15 -0.62 -22.62 9.17
C ARG A 15 -0.24 -21.31 9.88
N LEU A 16 0.37 -20.37 9.17
CA LEU A 16 0.79 -19.07 9.72
C LEU A 16 -0.33 -18.02 9.76
N VAL A 17 -1.45 -18.24 9.06
CA VAL A 17 -2.52 -17.24 8.94
C VAL A 17 -3.20 -16.94 10.28
N PRO A 18 -3.58 -17.93 11.12
CA PRO A 18 -4.18 -17.64 12.42
C PRO A 18 -3.25 -16.82 13.34
N ALA A 19 -1.94 -17.11 13.32
CA ALA A 19 -0.96 -16.37 14.11
C ALA A 19 -0.81 -14.92 13.62
N ALA A 20 -0.78 -14.70 12.30
CA ALA A 20 -0.73 -13.35 11.73
C ALA A 20 -2.02 -12.55 11.96
N LEU A 21 -3.20 -13.19 11.91
CA LEU A 21 -4.47 -12.54 12.23
C LEU A 21 -4.56 -12.20 13.72
N ALA A 22 -4.15 -13.12 14.60
CA ALA A 22 -4.12 -12.88 16.03
C ALA A 22 -3.15 -11.75 16.39
N CYS A 23 -1.92 -11.74 15.84
CA CYS A 23 -0.97 -10.68 16.12
C CYS A 23 -1.49 -9.32 15.65
N TRP A 24 -2.14 -9.27 14.48
CA TRP A 24 -2.71 -8.04 13.95
C TRP A 24 -3.87 -7.55 14.79
N ALA A 25 -4.83 -8.43 15.11
CA ALA A 25 -5.98 -8.09 15.94
C ALA A 25 -5.53 -7.59 17.33
N VAL A 26 -4.61 -8.28 17.99
CA VAL A 26 -4.08 -7.88 19.31
C VAL A 26 -3.34 -6.55 19.23
N THR A 27 -2.50 -6.36 18.22
CA THR A 27 -1.75 -5.10 18.06
C THR A 27 -2.68 -3.93 17.76
N ALA A 28 -3.64 -4.10 16.85
CA ALA A 28 -4.62 -3.05 16.51
C ALA A 28 -5.51 -2.72 17.72
N ALA A 29 -6.02 -3.74 18.41
CA ALA A 29 -6.85 -3.56 19.59
C ALA A 29 -6.08 -2.89 20.74
N GLY A 30 -4.81 -3.25 20.96
CA GLY A 30 -3.96 -2.64 21.97
C GLY A 30 -3.54 -1.19 21.68
N ILE A 31 -3.59 -0.76 20.41
CA ILE A 31 -3.37 0.64 20.04
C ILE A 31 -4.67 1.46 20.19
N VAL A 32 -5.80 0.92 19.73
CA VAL A 32 -7.09 1.63 19.70
C VAL A 32 -7.72 1.72 21.09
N TRP A 33 -7.59 0.66 21.89
CA TRP A 33 -8.16 0.56 23.22
C TRP A 33 -7.05 0.39 24.27
N PRO A 34 -7.17 1.01 25.46
CA PRO A 34 -6.19 0.89 26.55
C PRO A 34 -6.26 -0.49 27.25
N ILE A 35 -6.52 -1.56 26.52
CA ILE A 35 -6.69 -2.94 27.01
C ILE A 35 -5.55 -3.85 26.55
N GLY A 36 -4.46 -3.30 25.99
CA GLY A 36 -3.33 -4.09 25.47
C GLY A 36 -2.76 -5.07 26.50
N ALA A 37 -2.63 -4.65 27.76
CA ALA A 37 -2.17 -5.49 28.86
C ALA A 37 -3.15 -6.63 29.21
N VAL A 38 -4.46 -6.35 29.16
CA VAL A 38 -5.52 -7.35 29.40
C VAL A 38 -5.52 -8.40 28.30
N LEU A 39 -5.42 -7.97 27.02
CA LEU A 39 -5.33 -8.87 25.88
C LEU A 39 -4.06 -9.73 25.93
N ALA A 40 -2.92 -9.15 26.30
CA ALA A 40 -1.68 -9.90 26.51
C ALA A 40 -1.85 -10.98 27.60
N GLY A 41 -2.50 -10.63 28.72
CA GLY A 41 -2.85 -11.56 29.79
C GLY A 41 -3.76 -12.70 29.32
N CYS A 42 -4.84 -12.39 28.59
CA CYS A 42 -5.72 -13.40 28.01
C CYS A 42 -4.98 -14.35 27.05
N CYS A 43 -4.12 -13.81 26.18
CA CYS A 43 -3.29 -14.62 25.28
C CYS A 43 -2.28 -15.49 26.03
N ALA A 44 -1.70 -15.00 27.12
CA ALA A 44 -0.78 -15.77 27.96
C ALA A 44 -1.50 -16.92 28.67
N VAL A 45 -2.70 -16.68 29.22
CA VAL A 45 -3.55 -17.73 29.82
C VAL A 45 -3.93 -18.78 28.78
N LEU A 46 -4.33 -18.35 27.58
CA LEU A 46 -4.61 -19.26 26.46
C LEU A 46 -3.37 -20.07 26.07
N ALA A 47 -2.18 -19.48 26.03
CA ALA A 47 -0.93 -20.18 25.73
C ALA A 47 -0.62 -21.24 26.79
N VAL A 48 -0.71 -20.90 28.07
CA VAL A 48 -0.46 -21.82 29.19
C VAL A 48 -1.48 -22.98 29.16
N GLY A 49 -2.77 -22.68 29.01
CA GLY A 49 -3.83 -23.69 28.90
C GLY A 49 -3.65 -24.63 27.70
N SER A 50 -3.27 -24.08 26.55
CA SER A 50 -2.99 -24.84 25.32
C SER A 50 -1.73 -25.71 25.45
N GLY A 51 -0.70 -25.20 26.13
CA GLY A 51 0.54 -25.94 26.41
C GLY A 51 0.30 -27.13 27.35
N LEU A 52 -0.54 -26.96 28.38
CA LEU A 52 -0.97 -28.03 29.28
C LEU A 52 -1.80 -29.09 28.54
N LEU A 53 -2.70 -28.67 27.65
CA LEU A 53 -3.47 -29.58 26.78
C LEU A 53 -2.57 -30.35 25.81
N TRP A 54 -1.60 -29.67 25.20
CA TRP A 54 -0.61 -30.31 24.32
C TRP A 54 0.24 -31.33 25.06
N TRP A 55 0.75 -30.96 26.25
CA TRP A 55 1.54 -31.85 27.10
C TRP A 55 0.76 -33.10 27.52
N ARG A 56 -0.52 -32.95 27.90
CA ARG A 56 -1.42 -34.08 28.22
C ARG A 56 -1.79 -34.93 27.00
N ALA A 57 -1.90 -34.33 25.81
CA ALA A 57 -2.26 -35.03 24.58
C ALA A 57 -1.07 -35.75 23.93
N ARG A 58 0.17 -35.31 24.18
CA ARG A 58 1.40 -35.92 23.61
C ARG A 58 1.60 -37.38 24.03
N GLY A 59 1.02 -37.80 25.16
CA GLY A 59 1.06 -39.18 25.64
C GLY A 59 -0.14 -40.05 25.22
N ARG A 60 -1.10 -39.54 24.43
CA ARG A 60 -2.31 -40.28 24.01
C ARG A 60 -2.29 -40.54 22.48
N PRO A 61 -2.93 -41.61 21.98
CA PRO A 61 -2.83 -42.03 20.57
C PRO A 61 -3.58 -41.15 19.54
N GLY A 62 -3.80 -39.86 19.83
CA GLY A 62 -4.57 -38.93 18.99
C GLY A 62 -3.73 -37.82 18.40
N ALA A 63 -3.13 -38.03 17.21
CA ALA A 63 -2.28 -37.05 16.54
C ALA A 63 -2.94 -35.68 16.27
N ARG A 64 -4.28 -35.63 16.18
CA ARG A 64 -5.04 -34.40 15.91
C ARG A 64 -5.10 -33.43 17.10
N LEU A 65 -5.28 -33.94 18.33
CA LEU A 65 -5.35 -33.10 19.53
C LEU A 65 -4.01 -32.46 19.86
N ALA A 66 -2.91 -33.20 19.68
CA ALA A 66 -1.57 -32.64 19.85
C ALA A 66 -1.25 -31.59 18.77
N ALA A 67 -1.65 -31.80 17.51
CA ALA A 67 -1.44 -30.81 16.46
C ALA A 67 -2.26 -29.52 16.69
N VAL A 68 -3.52 -29.64 17.10
CA VAL A 68 -4.38 -28.49 17.44
C VAL A 68 -3.83 -27.74 18.66
N GLY A 69 -3.41 -28.46 19.71
CA GLY A 69 -2.80 -27.87 20.91
C GLY A 69 -1.51 -27.10 20.60
N ALA A 70 -0.64 -27.64 19.74
CA ALA A 70 0.57 -26.95 19.30
C ALA A 70 0.27 -25.68 18.49
N GLY A 71 -0.75 -25.73 17.62
CA GLY A 71 -1.21 -24.56 16.85
C GLY A 71 -1.77 -23.45 17.75
N LEU A 72 -2.63 -23.80 18.71
CA LEU A 72 -3.19 -22.85 19.68
C LEU A 72 -2.11 -22.26 20.60
N LEU A 73 -1.14 -23.08 21.03
CA LEU A 73 0.02 -22.60 21.78
C LEU A 73 0.81 -21.57 20.98
N ALA A 74 1.11 -21.84 19.70
CA ALA A 74 1.84 -20.91 18.85
C ALA A 74 1.08 -19.57 18.67
N ILE A 75 -0.24 -19.63 18.45
CA ILE A 75 -1.09 -18.44 18.35
C ILE A 75 -1.10 -17.67 19.67
N GLY A 76 -1.23 -18.36 20.81
CA GLY A 76 -1.23 -17.75 22.13
C GLY A 76 0.09 -17.07 22.48
N VAL A 77 1.23 -17.73 22.23
CA VAL A 77 2.57 -17.17 22.46
C VAL A 77 2.82 -15.95 21.59
N VAL A 78 2.49 -16.02 20.29
CA VAL A 78 2.60 -14.89 19.38
C VAL A 78 1.68 -13.75 19.83
N GLY A 79 0.41 -14.03 20.12
CA GLY A 79 -0.55 -13.04 20.61
C GLY A 79 -0.07 -12.34 21.88
N ALA A 80 0.41 -13.10 22.87
CA ALA A 80 0.92 -12.57 24.13
C ALA A 80 2.17 -11.69 23.92
N GLY A 81 3.11 -12.13 23.09
CA GLY A 81 4.32 -11.36 22.79
C GLY A 81 4.02 -10.01 22.13
N TYR A 82 3.13 -9.97 21.13
CA TYR A 82 2.73 -8.73 20.47
C TYR A 82 1.84 -7.87 21.39
N GLY A 83 0.98 -8.48 22.19
CA GLY A 83 0.17 -7.82 23.21
C GLY A 83 1.02 -7.09 24.25
N LEU A 84 2.06 -7.75 24.77
CA LEU A 84 3.01 -7.13 25.69
C LEU A 84 3.81 -6.00 25.01
N ALA A 85 4.31 -6.25 23.79
CA ALA A 85 5.07 -5.24 23.05
C ALA A 85 4.24 -3.98 22.75
N VAL A 86 2.96 -4.12 22.39
CA VAL A 86 2.07 -2.97 22.16
C VAL A 86 1.70 -2.29 23.47
N ALA A 87 1.48 -3.02 24.55
CA ALA A 87 1.20 -2.44 25.86
C ALA A 87 2.37 -1.56 26.35
N LEU A 88 3.61 -2.06 26.25
CA LEU A 88 4.81 -1.28 26.60
C LEU A 88 4.96 -0.02 25.75
N ARG A 89 4.67 -0.10 24.45
CA ARG A 89 4.75 1.07 23.56
C ARG A 89 3.62 2.08 23.80
N ALA A 90 2.39 1.60 24.06
CA ALA A 90 1.27 2.47 24.39
C ALA A 90 1.51 3.21 25.72
N ASP A 91 2.07 2.50 26.71
CA ASP A 91 2.47 3.08 27.99
C ASP A 91 3.59 4.13 27.81
N ALA A 92 4.61 3.82 27.01
CA ALA A 92 5.69 4.76 26.69
C ALA A 92 5.18 6.02 25.98
N VAL A 93 4.14 5.92 25.14
CA VAL A 93 3.50 7.09 24.49
C VAL A 93 2.68 7.89 25.51
N ALA A 94 1.95 7.22 26.41
CA ALA A 94 1.13 7.87 27.43
C ALA A 94 1.97 8.67 28.44
N HIS A 95 3.13 8.15 28.82
CA HIS A 95 4.06 8.79 29.76
C HIS A 95 5.18 9.59 29.09
N HIS A 96 5.05 9.86 27.79
CA HIS A 96 6.11 10.55 27.05
C HIS A 96 6.28 12.00 27.55
N PRO A 97 7.51 12.54 27.71
CA PRO A 97 7.74 13.87 28.29
C PRO A 97 7.03 15.03 27.56
N ILE A 98 6.82 14.89 26.24
CA ILE A 98 6.07 15.88 25.44
C ILE A 98 4.65 16.12 25.95
N THR A 99 4.06 15.17 26.67
CA THR A 99 2.68 15.28 27.17
C THR A 99 2.53 16.41 28.19
N ALA A 100 3.58 16.69 28.96
CA ALA A 100 3.63 17.83 29.88
C ALA A 100 3.65 19.19 29.17
N THR A 101 3.97 19.22 27.88
CA THR A 101 4.14 20.44 27.07
C THR A 101 2.93 20.72 26.17
N PHE A 102 1.86 19.91 26.26
CA PHE A 102 0.64 20.10 25.48
C PHE A 102 -0.02 21.45 25.74
N GLY A 103 -0.47 22.11 24.66
CA GLY A 103 -1.09 23.44 24.70
C GLY A 103 -0.08 24.59 24.61
N THR A 104 1.22 24.32 24.70
CA THR A 104 2.27 25.34 24.62
C THR A 104 2.86 25.45 23.20
N VAL A 105 3.58 26.55 22.96
CA VAL A 105 4.39 26.76 21.76
C VAL A 105 5.85 26.56 22.14
N ALA A 106 6.57 25.70 21.41
CA ALA A 106 7.97 25.43 21.66
C ALA A 106 8.74 25.23 20.34
N PRO A 107 10.05 25.54 20.30
CA PRO A 107 10.90 25.12 19.20
C PRO A 107 11.06 23.60 19.22
N VAL A 108 10.87 22.99 18.06
CA VAL A 108 10.97 21.54 17.84
C VAL A 108 11.91 21.27 16.68
N THR A 109 12.72 20.24 16.79
CA THR A 109 13.49 19.68 15.67
C THR A 109 12.87 18.35 15.29
N VAL A 110 12.43 18.23 14.05
CA VAL A 110 11.78 17.01 13.53
C VAL A 110 12.48 16.54 12.26
N MET A 111 12.44 15.25 12.02
CA MET A 111 12.92 14.63 10.79
C MET A 111 11.73 14.08 10.01
N PRO A 112 11.35 14.66 8.86
CA PRO A 112 10.26 14.15 8.04
C PRO A 112 10.52 12.70 7.61
N SER A 113 9.54 11.83 7.83
CA SER A 113 9.60 10.42 7.43
C SER A 113 9.01 10.16 6.04
N GLU A 114 8.16 11.07 5.57
CA GLU A 114 7.47 11.00 4.27
C GLU A 114 7.41 12.38 3.63
N SER A 115 7.18 12.43 2.32
CA SER A 115 6.98 13.68 1.60
C SER A 115 5.72 14.41 2.07
N PRO A 116 5.71 15.75 2.14
CA PRO A 116 4.53 16.51 2.51
C PRO A 116 3.34 16.25 1.60
N LEU A 117 2.19 15.96 2.20
CA LEU A 117 0.91 15.88 1.55
C LEU A 117 0.25 17.26 1.58
N THR A 118 -0.11 17.78 0.40
CA THR A 118 -0.88 19.02 0.29
C THR A 118 -2.34 18.75 0.64
N LEU A 119 -2.74 19.25 1.81
CA LEU A 119 -4.12 19.38 2.21
C LEU A 119 -4.68 20.62 1.51
N GLY A 120 -5.86 20.51 0.88
CA GLY A 120 -6.53 21.67 0.27
C GLY A 120 -6.57 22.86 1.23
N SER A 121 -6.66 24.10 0.71
CA SER A 121 -6.45 25.37 1.44
C SER A 121 -4.99 25.72 1.77
N GLY A 122 -4.02 25.18 1.03
CA GLY A 122 -2.60 25.54 1.20
C GLY A 122 -1.99 25.04 2.52
N ARG A 123 -2.54 23.97 3.09
CA ARG A 123 -1.99 23.30 4.28
C ARG A 123 -1.15 22.12 3.84
N LEU A 124 -0.07 21.84 4.54
CA LEU A 124 0.77 20.67 4.35
C LEU A 124 0.65 19.79 5.59
N MET A 125 0.64 18.47 5.37
CA MET A 125 0.75 17.49 6.44
C MET A 125 1.87 16.52 6.10
N PHE A 126 2.73 16.24 7.08
CA PHE A 126 3.69 15.15 6.98
C PHE A 126 3.90 14.48 8.33
N ARG A 127 4.14 13.17 8.30
CA ARG A 127 4.66 12.43 9.46
C ARG A 127 6.15 12.69 9.62
N ALA A 128 6.59 12.82 10.87
CA ALA A 128 7.98 13.05 11.22
C ALA A 128 8.34 12.35 12.53
N THR A 129 9.64 12.18 12.75
CA THR A 129 10.20 11.78 14.05
C THR A 129 10.71 13.03 14.74
N LEU A 130 10.21 13.32 15.94
CA LEU A 130 10.78 14.33 16.82
C LEU A 130 12.19 13.90 17.20
N LEU A 131 13.14 14.82 17.10
CA LEU A 131 14.53 14.63 17.52
C LEU A 131 14.82 15.44 18.78
N ARG A 132 14.30 16.68 18.84
CA ARG A 132 14.48 17.59 19.97
C ARG A 132 13.22 18.39 20.26
N LEU A 133 12.95 18.59 21.53
CA LEU A 133 11.95 19.53 22.05
C LEU A 133 12.71 20.55 22.90
N ARG A 134 12.70 21.82 22.48
CA ARG A 134 13.60 22.83 23.05
C ARG A 134 15.07 22.40 22.89
N ASP A 135 15.72 22.07 23.98
CA ASP A 135 17.11 21.59 24.01
C ASP A 135 17.21 20.12 24.46
N ASP A 136 16.09 19.51 24.84
CA ASP A 136 16.04 18.11 25.25
C ASP A 136 15.97 17.18 24.04
N GLU A 137 16.80 16.15 24.03
CA GLU A 137 16.73 15.07 23.04
C GLU A 137 15.58 14.14 23.37
N ILE A 138 14.55 14.20 22.53
CA ILE A 138 13.31 13.44 22.73
C ILE A 138 12.90 12.84 21.42
N SER A 139 12.81 11.51 21.40
CA SER A 139 12.41 10.73 20.23
C SER A 139 10.95 10.33 20.32
N GLY A 140 10.15 10.69 19.32
CA GLY A 140 8.75 10.32 19.27
C GLY A 140 8.15 10.56 17.90
N ARG A 141 7.13 9.79 17.52
CA ARG A 141 6.41 10.03 16.27
C ARG A 141 5.50 11.24 16.42
N VAL A 142 5.55 12.16 15.47
CA VAL A 142 4.72 13.36 15.43
C VAL A 142 4.11 13.56 14.06
N VAL A 143 2.94 14.19 14.02
CA VAL A 143 2.32 14.66 12.78
C VAL A 143 2.43 16.17 12.74
N VAL A 144 3.02 16.71 11.68
CA VAL A 144 3.22 18.14 11.50
C VAL A 144 2.20 18.68 10.51
N PHE A 145 1.52 19.75 10.89
CA PHE A 145 0.71 20.59 10.01
C PHE A 145 1.43 21.92 9.82
N ALA A 146 1.66 22.30 8.57
CA ALA A 146 2.27 23.58 8.19
C ALA A 146 1.43 24.28 7.12
N ARG A 147 1.66 25.57 6.88
CA ARG A 147 1.07 26.27 5.73
C ARG A 147 2.07 26.31 4.58
N ALA A 148 1.66 25.87 3.40
CA ALA A 148 2.49 25.84 2.20
C ALA A 148 2.97 27.24 1.77
N ALA A 149 2.17 28.28 2.07
CA ALA A 149 2.49 29.67 1.76
C ALA A 149 3.56 30.28 2.69
N GLU A 150 3.88 29.63 3.81
CA GLU A 150 4.98 30.07 4.69
C GLU A 150 6.32 29.65 4.05
N GLN A 151 7.10 30.66 3.65
CA GLN A 151 8.35 30.56 2.91
C GLN A 151 9.30 29.51 3.53
N GLY A 152 9.58 28.42 2.80
CA GLY A 152 10.58 27.40 3.16
C GLY A 152 10.04 25.97 3.33
N TYR A 153 8.73 25.78 3.55
CA TYR A 153 8.16 24.43 3.72
C TYR A 153 8.02 23.63 2.40
N GLY A 154 8.16 24.29 1.24
CA GLY A 154 8.16 23.64 -0.07
C GLY A 154 9.44 22.83 -0.36
N GLU A 155 10.55 23.12 0.34
CA GLU A 155 11.85 22.45 0.14
C GLU A 155 12.08 21.29 1.12
N LEU A 156 11.03 20.87 1.83
CA LEU A 156 11.12 19.74 2.75
C LEU A 156 11.49 18.46 2.00
N ALA A 157 12.61 17.86 2.41
CA ALA A 157 13.05 16.55 1.95
C ALA A 157 13.02 15.55 3.11
N VAL A 158 12.63 14.31 2.80
CA VAL A 158 12.66 13.21 3.77
C VAL A 158 14.09 13.00 4.29
N GLY A 159 14.22 12.86 5.62
CA GLY A 159 15.51 12.69 6.29
C GLY A 159 16.38 13.94 6.39
N ARG A 160 15.87 15.12 6.01
CA ARG A 160 16.49 16.41 6.35
C ARG A 160 15.89 16.90 7.68
N PRO A 161 16.67 17.03 8.78
CA PRO A 161 16.13 17.57 10.03
C PRO A 161 15.71 19.02 9.86
N VAL A 162 14.60 19.40 10.45
CA VAL A 162 14.00 20.73 10.33
C VAL A 162 13.65 21.25 11.71
N ARG A 163 14.16 22.43 12.04
CA ARG A 163 13.86 23.13 13.29
C ARG A 163 12.87 24.25 13.02
N PHE A 164 11.77 24.29 13.77
CA PHE A 164 10.77 25.37 13.68
C PHE A 164 10.02 25.51 15.01
N THR A 165 9.28 26.61 15.15
CA THR A 165 8.37 26.79 16.30
C THR A 165 7.03 26.14 15.99
N ALA A 166 6.55 25.32 16.92
CA ALA A 166 5.29 24.62 16.76
C ALA A 166 4.42 24.72 18.01
N ARG A 167 3.11 24.83 17.80
CA ARG A 167 2.10 24.58 18.83
C ARG A 167 1.91 23.08 18.98
N ILE A 168 2.07 22.57 20.19
CA ILE A 168 2.02 21.15 20.49
C ILE A 168 0.62 20.81 21.01
N THR A 169 -0.05 19.88 20.34
CA THR A 169 -1.43 19.48 20.64
C THR A 169 -1.55 17.97 20.80
N ARG A 170 -2.59 17.55 21.51
CA ARG A 170 -2.88 16.13 21.70
C ARG A 170 -3.28 15.49 20.37
N PRO A 171 -2.76 14.29 20.06
CA PRO A 171 -3.19 13.54 18.89
C PRO A 171 -4.64 13.11 19.04
N THR A 172 -5.42 13.27 17.97
CA THR A 172 -6.81 12.79 17.89
C THR A 172 -6.90 11.34 17.38
N ARG A 173 -5.84 10.84 16.74
CA ARG A 173 -5.76 9.47 16.22
C ARG A 173 -4.98 8.57 17.17
N HIS A 174 -5.47 7.35 17.34
CA HIS A 174 -4.81 6.29 18.09
C HIS A 174 -3.89 5.51 17.14
N ASP A 175 -2.70 6.05 16.84
CA ASP A 175 -1.71 5.43 15.92
C ASP A 175 -0.28 5.46 16.46
N LEU A 176 -0.15 5.55 17.79
CA LEU A 176 1.11 5.74 18.52
C LEU A 176 1.84 7.06 18.16
N THR A 177 1.14 8.01 17.53
CA THR A 177 1.61 9.40 17.43
C THR A 177 1.59 10.02 18.82
N VAL A 178 2.70 10.65 19.18
CA VAL A 178 2.90 11.22 20.51
C VAL A 178 2.37 12.65 20.59
N ALA A 179 2.49 13.42 19.51
CA ALA A 179 1.99 14.80 19.44
C ALA A 179 1.62 15.22 18.02
N VAL A 180 0.69 16.17 17.94
CA VAL A 180 0.39 16.91 16.71
C VAL A 180 1.00 18.30 16.81
N LEU A 181 1.85 18.65 15.85
CA LEU A 181 2.61 19.88 15.81
C LEU A 181 2.01 20.80 14.74
N THR A 182 1.57 21.99 15.12
CA THR A 182 1.16 23.02 14.16
C THR A 182 2.28 24.04 14.04
N ALA A 183 2.95 24.11 12.89
CA ALA A 183 4.01 25.06 12.63
C ALA A 183 3.48 26.50 12.68
N THR A 184 4.26 27.39 13.29
CA THR A 184 3.93 28.82 13.46
C THR A 184 5.04 29.77 13.00
N GLY A 185 6.13 29.25 12.47
CA GLY A 185 7.29 30.04 12.04
C GLY A 185 8.08 29.35 10.93
N PRO A 186 9.05 30.05 10.31
CA PRO A 186 9.79 29.53 9.17
C PRO A 186 10.66 28.32 9.56
N PRO A 187 10.86 27.36 8.66
CA PRO A 187 11.71 26.20 8.91
C PRO A 187 13.20 26.55 8.75
N ALA A 188 13.98 26.25 9.79
CA ALA A 188 15.44 26.18 9.68
C ALA A 188 15.84 24.76 9.29
N LEU A 189 16.32 24.61 8.05
CA LEU A 189 16.64 23.32 7.46
C LEU A 189 18.08 22.91 7.81
N GLY A 190 18.27 21.76 8.47
CA GLY A 190 19.58 21.20 8.76
C GLY A 190 20.19 20.44 7.57
N GLU A 191 21.29 19.73 7.81
CA GLU A 191 21.91 18.88 6.80
C GLU A 191 21.21 17.54 6.67
N ALA A 192 20.86 17.16 5.43
CA ALA A 192 20.33 15.83 5.14
C ALA A 192 21.46 14.78 5.15
N GLY A 193 21.15 13.57 5.62
CA GLY A 193 22.06 12.43 5.56
C GLY A 193 22.49 12.12 4.11
N SER A 194 23.68 11.54 3.94
CA SER A 194 24.29 11.27 2.62
C SER A 194 23.38 10.44 1.71
N VAL A 195 22.72 9.42 2.27
CA VAL A 195 21.80 8.54 1.55
C VAL A 195 20.55 9.30 1.07
N GLN A 196 19.95 10.14 1.93
CA GLN A 196 18.78 10.92 1.56
C GLN A 196 19.12 12.05 0.58
N ARG A 197 20.31 12.65 0.69
CA ARG A 197 20.83 13.59 -0.33
C ARG A 197 20.97 12.92 -1.69
N ALA A 198 21.54 11.72 -1.73
CA ALA A 198 21.66 10.95 -2.97
C ALA A 198 20.28 10.61 -3.56
N ALA A 199 19.34 10.15 -2.73
CA ALA A 199 17.96 9.87 -3.15
C ALA A 199 17.25 11.11 -3.71
N HIS A 200 17.38 12.25 -3.02
CA HIS A 200 16.81 13.51 -3.48
C HIS A 200 17.46 13.99 -4.79
N ALA A 201 18.77 13.84 -4.94
CA ALA A 201 19.47 14.16 -6.17
C ALA A 201 19.00 13.30 -7.36
N VAL A 202 18.72 12.01 -7.14
CA VAL A 202 18.13 11.15 -8.16
C VAL A 202 16.74 11.63 -8.56
N ARG A 203 15.87 11.93 -7.58
CA ARG A 203 14.51 12.44 -7.83
C ARG A 203 14.53 13.77 -8.59
N SER A 204 15.38 14.71 -8.18
CA SER A 204 15.45 16.05 -8.80
C SER A 204 16.02 16.01 -10.21
N ARG A 205 17.08 15.20 -10.45
CA ARG A 205 17.64 14.99 -11.79
C ARG A 205 16.65 14.29 -12.71
N PHE A 206 15.94 13.27 -12.23
CA PHE A 206 14.90 12.62 -13.00
C PHE A 206 13.77 13.59 -13.35
N ALA A 207 13.23 14.33 -12.37
CA ALA A 207 12.19 15.32 -12.63
C ALA A 207 12.64 16.41 -13.63
N ALA A 208 13.89 16.85 -13.55
CA ALA A 208 14.45 17.79 -14.52
C ALA A 208 14.51 17.19 -15.93
N ALA A 209 15.03 15.98 -16.09
CA ALA A 209 15.10 15.29 -17.39
C ALA A 209 13.71 15.02 -17.98
N VAL A 210 12.71 14.76 -17.13
CA VAL A 210 11.33 14.57 -17.56
C VAL A 210 10.72 15.86 -18.10
N ARG A 211 10.94 16.99 -17.42
CA ARG A 211 10.45 18.32 -17.86
C ARG A 211 11.04 18.79 -19.19
N THR A 212 12.24 18.34 -19.55
CA THR A 212 12.86 18.72 -20.83
C THR A 212 12.36 17.90 -22.01
N VAL A 213 11.73 16.74 -21.76
CA VAL A 213 11.37 15.77 -22.80
C VAL A 213 9.86 15.68 -23.01
N LEU A 214 9.07 15.69 -21.93
CA LEU A 214 7.63 15.45 -21.99
C LEU A 214 6.82 16.75 -21.84
N PRO A 215 5.59 16.80 -22.40
CA PRO A 215 4.65 17.90 -22.15
C PRO A 215 4.30 18.04 -20.66
N ALA A 216 3.88 19.23 -20.24
CA ALA A 216 3.64 19.58 -18.83
C ALA A 216 2.76 18.55 -18.07
N ASP A 217 1.62 18.13 -18.62
CA ASP A 217 0.72 17.13 -18.01
C ASP A 217 1.44 15.80 -17.72
N GLN A 218 2.20 15.30 -18.71
CA GLN A 218 2.92 14.03 -18.62
C GLN A 218 4.14 14.17 -17.71
N ALA A 219 4.80 15.33 -17.75
CA ALA A 219 5.98 15.63 -16.95
C ALA A 219 5.67 15.74 -15.46
N ALA A 220 4.46 16.19 -15.11
CA ALA A 220 3.96 16.15 -13.74
C ALA A 220 3.60 14.72 -13.29
N MET A 221 3.07 13.89 -14.20
CA MET A 221 2.53 12.58 -13.89
C MET A 221 3.59 11.47 -13.78
N LEU A 222 4.62 11.50 -14.64
CA LEU A 222 5.63 10.44 -14.68
C LEU A 222 6.41 10.28 -13.35
N PRO A 223 6.88 11.35 -12.68
CA PRO A 223 7.46 11.25 -11.34
C PRO A 223 6.50 10.70 -10.28
N ALA A 224 5.20 11.00 -10.40
CA ALA A 224 4.18 10.47 -9.50
C ALA A 224 4.01 8.94 -9.68
N LEU A 225 3.94 8.47 -10.93
CA LEU A 225 3.76 7.04 -11.24
C LEU A 225 4.98 6.19 -10.86
N VAL A 226 6.20 6.71 -11.07
CA VAL A 226 7.45 5.97 -10.89
C VAL A 226 8.00 6.12 -9.47
N LEU A 227 8.08 7.35 -8.97
CA LEU A 227 8.75 7.70 -7.71
C LEU A 227 7.79 8.09 -6.59
N GLY A 228 6.49 8.18 -6.87
CA GLY A 228 5.46 8.56 -5.88
C GLY A 228 5.47 10.05 -5.59
N ASP A 229 6.16 10.83 -6.42
CA ASP A 229 6.25 12.27 -6.28
C ASP A 229 5.06 12.96 -6.94
N SER A 230 4.01 13.17 -6.17
CA SER A 230 2.77 13.82 -6.64
C SER A 230 2.76 15.34 -6.43
N THR A 231 3.88 15.94 -6.04
CA THR A 231 3.97 17.38 -5.69
C THR A 231 3.62 18.31 -6.85
N LEU A 232 3.95 17.90 -8.08
CA LEU A 232 3.71 18.69 -9.30
C LEU A 232 2.38 18.34 -9.99
N VAL A 233 1.61 17.38 -9.49
CA VAL A 233 0.36 16.94 -10.13
C VAL A 233 -0.73 17.98 -9.88
N PRO A 234 -1.33 18.57 -10.93
CA PRO A 234 -2.41 19.53 -10.77
C PRO A 234 -3.59 18.98 -9.98
N ALA A 235 -4.28 19.84 -9.23
CA ALA A 235 -5.44 19.44 -8.42
C ALA A 235 -6.59 18.87 -9.28
N GLY A 236 -6.76 19.37 -10.51
CA GLY A 236 -7.71 18.86 -11.50
C GLY A 236 -7.41 17.41 -11.88
N THR A 237 -6.19 17.11 -12.32
CA THR A 237 -5.75 15.75 -12.64
C THR A 237 -5.86 14.83 -11.44
N SER A 238 -5.49 15.30 -10.23
CA SER A 238 -5.68 14.54 -9.00
C SER A 238 -7.15 14.20 -8.73
N ALA A 239 -8.07 15.10 -9.06
CA ALA A 239 -9.52 14.86 -8.94
C ALA A 239 -10.01 13.83 -9.97
N GLU A 240 -9.55 13.92 -11.22
CA GLU A 240 -9.87 12.94 -12.26
C GLU A 240 -9.43 11.52 -11.86
N PHE A 241 -8.20 11.37 -11.35
CA PHE A 241 -7.71 10.08 -10.85
C PHE A 241 -8.50 9.55 -9.64
N ARG A 242 -8.97 10.44 -8.76
CA ARG A 242 -9.86 10.05 -7.65
C ARG A 242 -11.22 9.57 -8.17
N THR A 243 -11.83 10.30 -9.10
CA THR A 243 -13.12 9.92 -9.70
C THR A 243 -13.02 8.60 -10.47
N ALA A 244 -11.95 8.41 -11.22
CA ALA A 244 -11.68 7.19 -11.98
C ALA A 244 -11.26 5.98 -11.12
N GLY A 245 -11.03 6.15 -9.80
CA GLY A 245 -10.58 5.08 -8.92
C GLY A 245 -9.13 4.64 -9.16
N MET A 246 -8.29 5.52 -9.71
CA MET A 246 -6.92 5.26 -10.12
C MET A 246 -5.87 5.92 -9.21
N THR A 247 -6.27 6.49 -8.07
CA THR A 247 -5.35 7.16 -7.13
C THR A 247 -4.21 6.27 -6.64
N HIS A 248 -4.44 4.95 -6.55
CA HIS A 248 -3.40 3.99 -6.16
C HIS A 248 -2.27 3.84 -7.18
N LEU A 249 -2.42 4.37 -8.40
CA LEU A 249 -1.33 4.44 -9.38
C LEU A 249 -0.38 5.61 -9.10
N THR A 250 -0.89 6.70 -8.53
CA THR A 250 -0.10 7.90 -8.17
C THR A 250 0.67 7.75 -6.87
N ALA A 251 0.22 6.85 -5.99
CA ALA A 251 1.00 6.41 -4.84
C ALA A 251 1.78 5.16 -5.26
N VAL A 252 3.11 5.17 -5.15
CA VAL A 252 3.90 4.00 -5.55
C VAL A 252 3.40 2.76 -4.83
N SER A 253 2.92 1.81 -5.63
CA SER A 253 2.26 0.62 -5.15
C SER A 253 3.25 -0.55 -5.04
N GLY A 254 2.85 -1.59 -4.31
CA GLY A 254 3.62 -2.83 -4.26
C GLY A 254 3.81 -3.54 -5.62
N ALA A 255 2.97 -3.21 -6.61
CA ALA A 255 3.15 -3.69 -7.98
C ALA A 255 4.43 -3.11 -8.60
N ASN A 256 4.72 -1.83 -8.36
CA ASN A 256 5.93 -1.20 -8.89
C ASN A 256 7.19 -1.88 -8.35
N VAL A 257 7.23 -2.16 -7.03
CA VAL A 257 8.32 -2.92 -6.40
C VAL A 257 8.48 -4.30 -7.05
N THR A 258 7.36 -5.00 -7.25
CA THR A 258 7.36 -6.34 -7.86
C THR A 258 7.86 -6.31 -9.30
N ILE A 259 7.41 -5.33 -10.09
CA ILE A 259 7.82 -5.13 -11.49
C ILE A 259 9.31 -4.83 -11.57
N VAL A 260 9.84 -3.93 -10.72
CA VAL A 260 11.27 -3.60 -10.68
C VAL A 260 12.09 -4.82 -10.30
N CYS A 261 11.73 -5.54 -9.23
CA CYS A 261 12.43 -6.76 -8.85
C CYS A 261 12.38 -7.83 -9.96
N ALA A 262 11.24 -8.02 -10.62
CA ALA A 262 11.08 -8.98 -11.70
C ALA A 262 11.93 -8.62 -12.93
N ALA A 263 11.95 -7.34 -13.30
CA ALA A 263 12.77 -6.83 -14.40
C ALA A 263 14.26 -7.07 -14.13
N VAL A 264 14.75 -6.69 -12.94
CA VAL A 264 16.15 -6.91 -12.55
C VAL A 264 16.49 -8.39 -12.50
N LEU A 265 15.63 -9.23 -11.91
CA LEU A 265 15.81 -10.67 -11.90
C LEU A 265 15.89 -11.24 -13.33
N PHE A 266 15.02 -10.80 -14.23
CA PHE A 266 14.99 -11.29 -15.61
C PHE A 266 16.25 -10.88 -16.38
N SER A 267 16.66 -9.61 -16.29
CA SER A 267 17.87 -9.11 -16.94
C SER A 267 19.14 -9.76 -16.39
N ALA A 268 19.22 -9.94 -15.07
CA ALA A 268 20.41 -10.46 -14.41
C ALA A 268 20.52 -12.00 -14.44
N ARG A 269 19.47 -12.72 -14.88
CA ARG A 269 19.54 -14.18 -15.09
C ARG A 269 20.64 -14.57 -16.08
N LEU A 270 21.00 -13.68 -17.00
CA LEU A 270 22.09 -13.88 -17.97
C LEU A 270 23.47 -14.01 -17.29
N VAL A 271 23.65 -13.40 -16.11
CA VAL A 271 24.92 -13.44 -15.35
C VAL A 271 24.95 -14.60 -14.35
N GLY A 272 23.78 -15.12 -13.96
CA GLY A 272 23.63 -16.29 -13.10
C GLY A 272 22.60 -16.09 -11.98
N PRO A 273 22.02 -17.18 -11.42
CA PRO A 273 20.88 -17.09 -10.49
C PRO A 273 21.21 -16.39 -9.17
N ARG A 274 22.43 -16.57 -8.64
CA ARG A 274 22.86 -15.92 -7.39
C ARG A 274 23.14 -14.43 -7.59
N ALA A 275 23.81 -14.07 -8.69
CA ALA A 275 24.04 -12.68 -9.06
C ALA A 275 22.72 -11.95 -9.32
N ALA A 276 21.76 -12.61 -9.98
CA ALA A 276 20.43 -12.05 -10.20
C ALA A 276 19.69 -11.73 -8.90
N VAL A 277 19.74 -12.62 -7.92
CA VAL A 277 19.12 -12.38 -6.60
C VAL A 277 19.83 -11.25 -5.86
N ALA A 278 21.17 -11.20 -5.88
CA ALA A 278 21.93 -10.14 -5.23
C ALA A 278 21.64 -8.77 -5.85
N LEU A 279 21.63 -8.67 -7.19
CA LEU A 279 21.28 -7.45 -7.92
C LEU A 279 19.84 -7.02 -7.67
N ALA A 280 18.89 -7.96 -7.65
CA ALA A 280 17.50 -7.66 -7.33
C ALA A 280 17.32 -7.17 -5.88
N GLY A 281 18.08 -7.72 -4.93
CA GLY A 281 18.12 -7.25 -3.54
C GLY A 281 18.68 -5.82 -3.43
N LEU A 282 19.78 -5.53 -4.14
CA LEU A 282 20.36 -4.20 -4.19
C LEU A 282 19.41 -3.18 -4.83
N ALA A 283 18.80 -3.54 -5.97
CA ALA A 283 17.82 -2.71 -6.65
C ALA A 283 16.59 -2.46 -5.77
N LEU A 284 16.14 -3.45 -5.01
CA LEU A 284 15.04 -3.30 -4.07
C LEU A 284 15.36 -2.26 -2.98
N VAL A 285 16.54 -2.37 -2.35
CA VAL A 285 16.96 -1.41 -1.31
C VAL A 285 17.07 0.00 -1.90
N GLY A 286 17.70 0.13 -3.07
CA GLY A 286 17.80 1.42 -3.78
C GLY A 286 16.43 2.01 -4.11
N PHE A 287 15.51 1.20 -4.63
CA PHE A 287 14.15 1.63 -4.96
C PHE A 287 13.38 2.12 -3.73
N VAL A 288 13.43 1.37 -2.61
CA VAL A 288 12.76 1.77 -1.36
C VAL A 288 13.31 3.09 -0.81
N ILE A 289 14.62 3.30 -0.91
CA ILE A 289 15.27 4.55 -0.47
C ILE A 289 14.80 5.74 -1.33
N VAL A 290 14.73 5.58 -2.66
CA VAL A 290 14.35 6.66 -3.58
C VAL A 290 12.85 6.99 -3.48
N VAL A 291 12.00 5.96 -3.45
CA VAL A 291 10.54 6.11 -3.38
C VAL A 291 10.05 6.54 -2.00
N GLN A 292 10.85 6.31 -0.95
CA GLN A 292 10.52 6.48 0.46
C GLN A 292 9.71 5.29 1.04
N PRO A 293 9.92 4.95 2.33
CA PRO A 293 9.30 3.79 2.95
C PRO A 293 7.84 4.06 3.33
N THR A 294 6.92 3.90 2.39
CA THR A 294 5.47 3.88 2.68
C THR A 294 5.03 2.49 3.12
N ALA A 295 3.88 2.37 3.81
CA ALA A 295 3.36 1.09 4.30
C ALA A 295 3.19 0.04 3.19
N SER A 296 2.74 0.45 2.00
CA SER A 296 2.58 -0.46 0.85
C SER A 296 3.93 -0.90 0.26
N VAL A 297 4.89 0.02 0.16
CA VAL A 297 6.24 -0.25 -0.35
C VAL A 297 7.01 -1.16 0.61
N LEU A 298 6.95 -0.92 1.91
CA LEU A 298 7.59 -1.76 2.93
C LEU A 298 7.09 -3.20 2.88
N ARG A 299 5.77 -3.40 2.76
CA ARG A 299 5.18 -4.73 2.61
C ARG A 299 5.65 -5.43 1.35
N ALA A 300 5.63 -4.75 0.21
CA ALA A 300 6.11 -5.31 -1.04
C ALA A 300 7.62 -5.63 -0.98
N ALA A 301 8.41 -4.79 -0.31
CA ALA A 301 9.83 -5.01 -0.11
C ALA A 301 10.11 -6.23 0.78
N VAL A 302 9.40 -6.39 1.89
CA VAL A 302 9.54 -7.57 2.76
C VAL A 302 9.10 -8.84 2.02
N MET A 303 7.99 -8.81 1.29
CA MET A 303 7.55 -9.94 0.46
C MET A 303 8.56 -10.29 -0.64
N ALA A 304 9.13 -9.28 -1.30
CA ALA A 304 10.19 -9.45 -2.30
C ALA A 304 11.45 -10.05 -1.65
N ALA A 305 11.89 -9.55 -0.49
CA ALA A 305 13.04 -10.07 0.23
C ALA A 305 12.85 -11.53 0.66
N ILE A 306 11.68 -11.88 1.21
CA ILE A 306 11.32 -13.28 1.54
C ILE A 306 11.36 -14.14 0.28
N THR A 307 10.81 -13.63 -0.83
CA THR A 307 10.79 -14.35 -2.10
C THR A 307 12.21 -14.61 -2.62
N LEU A 308 13.08 -13.59 -2.59
CA LEU A 308 14.49 -13.67 -3.00
C LEU A 308 15.27 -14.68 -2.13
N LEU A 309 15.08 -14.66 -0.80
CA LEU A 309 15.65 -15.65 0.11
C LEU A 309 15.15 -17.07 -0.16
N ALA A 310 13.87 -17.23 -0.47
CA ALA A 310 13.31 -18.52 -0.87
C ALA A 310 13.94 -19.04 -2.18
N MET A 311 14.32 -18.15 -3.11
CA MET A 311 15.06 -18.53 -4.33
C MET A 311 16.44 -19.08 -4.00
N LEU A 312 17.15 -18.48 -3.04
CA LEU A 312 18.50 -18.91 -2.64
C LEU A 312 18.49 -20.25 -1.89
N THR A 313 17.43 -20.50 -1.13
CA THR A 313 17.25 -21.72 -0.30
C THR A 313 16.52 -22.84 -1.03
N SER A 314 16.23 -22.70 -2.34
CA SER A 314 15.50 -23.67 -3.17
C SER A 314 14.15 -24.13 -2.58
N ARG A 315 13.51 -23.31 -1.73
CA ARG A 315 12.21 -23.64 -1.13
C ARG A 315 11.07 -23.30 -2.09
N ARG A 316 9.99 -24.10 -2.04
CA ARG A 316 8.75 -23.82 -2.79
C ARG A 316 8.18 -22.46 -2.36
N ARG A 317 7.90 -21.59 -3.33
CA ARG A 317 7.33 -20.27 -3.09
C ARG A 317 5.83 -20.40 -2.87
N GLN A 318 5.37 -20.04 -1.67
CA GLN A 318 3.94 -19.94 -1.40
C GLN A 318 3.61 -18.52 -0.93
N ALA A 319 2.65 -17.90 -1.60
CA ALA A 319 2.31 -16.50 -1.36
C ALA A 319 1.61 -16.26 -0.01
N ILE A 320 0.83 -17.23 0.50
CA ILE A 320 0.12 -17.09 1.78
C ILE A 320 1.09 -17.08 2.98
N PRO A 321 2.02 -18.05 3.13
CA PRO A 321 3.04 -17.99 4.19
C PRO A 321 3.91 -16.75 4.11
N ALA A 322 4.27 -16.31 2.90
CA ALA A 322 5.06 -15.09 2.71
C ALA A 322 4.29 -13.82 3.17
N LEU A 323 2.99 -13.76 2.90
CA LEU A 323 2.12 -12.67 3.37
C LEU A 323 1.99 -12.70 4.90
N ALA A 324 1.74 -13.86 5.50
CA ALA A 324 1.63 -14.00 6.95
C ALA A 324 2.94 -13.65 7.68
N ALA A 325 4.08 -14.11 7.15
CA ALA A 325 5.40 -13.74 7.65
C ALA A 325 5.67 -12.23 7.52
N THR A 326 5.25 -11.62 6.41
CA THR A 326 5.38 -10.16 6.21
C THR A 326 4.59 -9.38 7.26
N VAL A 327 3.36 -9.78 7.56
CA VAL A 327 2.53 -9.15 8.61
C VAL A 327 3.23 -9.26 9.96
N LEU A 328 3.70 -10.45 10.34
CA LEU A 328 4.43 -10.65 11.59
C LEU A 328 5.66 -9.73 11.69
N VAL A 329 6.56 -9.80 10.71
CA VAL A 329 7.81 -9.00 10.70
C VAL A 329 7.53 -7.50 10.75
N LEU A 330 6.58 -7.00 9.97
CA LEU A 330 6.27 -5.57 9.93
C LEU A 330 5.62 -5.07 11.21
N LEU A 331 4.76 -5.86 11.87
CA LEU A 331 4.12 -5.44 13.11
C LEU A 331 5.10 -5.42 14.29
N VAL A 332 6.17 -6.24 14.27
CA VAL A 332 7.27 -6.14 15.24
C VAL A 332 8.05 -4.84 15.05
N ALA A 333 8.45 -4.55 13.83
CA ALA A 333 9.24 -3.35 13.52
C ALA A 333 8.42 -2.06 13.73
N ALA A 334 7.16 -2.09 13.29
CA ALA A 334 6.32 -0.93 13.08
C ALA A 334 4.84 -1.25 13.45
N PRO A 335 4.50 -1.38 14.74
CA PRO A 335 3.16 -1.80 15.20
C PRO A 335 2.07 -0.80 14.82
N GLN A 336 2.40 0.47 14.60
CA GLN A 336 1.45 1.45 14.05
C GLN A 336 0.84 1.03 12.70
N LEU A 337 1.52 0.17 11.93
CA LEU A 337 0.99 -0.35 10.68
C LEU A 337 -0.29 -1.18 10.89
N ALA A 338 -0.49 -1.73 12.09
CA ALA A 338 -1.70 -2.48 12.43
C ALA A 338 -2.98 -1.63 12.30
N VAL A 339 -2.89 -0.31 12.50
CA VAL A 339 -4.00 0.64 12.34
C VAL A 339 -3.88 1.51 11.09
N ASP A 340 -2.83 1.30 10.28
CA ASP A 340 -2.65 2.03 9.03
C ASP A 340 -3.55 1.45 7.94
N LEU A 341 -4.42 2.30 7.39
CA LEU A 341 -5.41 1.91 6.40
C LEU A 341 -4.76 1.47 5.08
N GLY A 342 -3.62 2.08 4.72
CA GLY A 342 -2.86 1.70 3.53
C GLY A 342 -2.27 0.30 3.68
N PHE A 343 -1.72 -0.02 4.86
CA PHE A 343 -1.28 -1.38 5.18
C PHE A 343 -2.43 -2.38 5.09
N ALA A 344 -3.57 -2.09 5.73
CA ALA A 344 -4.74 -2.95 5.73
C ALA A 344 -5.26 -3.25 4.32
N LEU A 345 -5.48 -2.20 3.51
CA LEU A 345 -5.88 -2.32 2.11
C LEU A 345 -4.90 -3.19 1.32
N SER A 346 -3.59 -3.02 1.53
CA SER A 346 -2.56 -3.74 0.80
C SER A 346 -2.55 -5.23 1.15
N VAL A 347 -2.60 -5.59 2.44
CA VAL A 347 -2.61 -6.99 2.90
C VAL A 347 -3.85 -7.71 2.40
N VAL A 348 -5.02 -7.11 2.59
CA VAL A 348 -6.29 -7.75 2.21
C VAL A 348 -6.42 -7.85 0.68
N ALA A 349 -5.97 -6.84 -0.08
CA ALA A 349 -5.91 -6.93 -1.54
C ALA A 349 -5.04 -8.11 -2.00
N THR A 350 -3.84 -8.27 -1.44
CA THR A 350 -2.97 -9.39 -1.82
C THR A 350 -3.53 -10.75 -1.38
N ALA A 351 -4.18 -10.83 -0.23
CA ALA A 351 -4.91 -12.05 0.15
C ALA A 351 -5.99 -12.40 -0.89
N ALA A 352 -6.77 -11.42 -1.35
CA ALA A 352 -7.77 -11.60 -2.39
C ALA A 352 -7.14 -12.06 -3.73
N LEU A 353 -6.02 -11.46 -4.13
CA LEU A 353 -5.30 -11.86 -5.35
C LEU A 353 -4.76 -13.29 -5.29
N VAL A 354 -4.35 -13.77 -4.12
CA VAL A 354 -3.80 -15.12 -3.96
C VAL A 354 -4.90 -16.17 -3.83
N VAL A 355 -6.00 -15.86 -3.15
CA VAL A 355 -7.05 -16.83 -2.82
C VAL A 355 -8.19 -16.82 -3.84
N VAL A 356 -8.65 -15.64 -4.27
CA VAL A 356 -9.86 -15.47 -5.09
C VAL A 356 -9.53 -15.47 -6.58
N ALA A 357 -8.52 -14.69 -6.99
CA ALA A 357 -8.23 -14.47 -8.42
C ALA A 357 -7.91 -15.77 -9.20
N PRO A 358 -7.14 -16.76 -8.69
CA PRO A 358 -6.85 -17.98 -9.46
C PRO A 358 -8.08 -18.85 -9.70
N GLY A 359 -9.07 -18.82 -8.81
CA GLY A 359 -10.34 -19.52 -8.98
C GLY A 359 -11.24 -18.85 -10.00
N TRP A 360 -11.25 -17.51 -10.02
CA TRP A 360 -12.01 -16.74 -11.01
C TRP A 360 -11.41 -16.85 -12.40
N SER A 361 -10.09 -16.68 -12.51
CA SER A 361 -9.37 -16.79 -13.78
C SER A 361 -9.60 -18.14 -14.47
N ARG A 362 -9.52 -19.25 -13.72
CA ARG A 362 -9.81 -20.59 -14.26
C ARG A 362 -11.22 -20.67 -14.83
N ARG A 363 -12.24 -20.24 -14.07
CA ARG A 363 -13.63 -20.24 -14.54
C ARG A 363 -13.88 -19.38 -15.77
N LEU A 364 -13.15 -18.26 -15.93
CA LEU A 364 -13.24 -17.44 -17.15
C LEU A 364 -12.55 -18.12 -18.33
N ALA A 365 -11.36 -18.71 -18.11
CA ALA A 365 -10.64 -19.46 -19.13
C ALA A 365 -11.45 -20.66 -19.63
N ASP A 366 -12.11 -21.39 -18.72
CA ASP A 366 -13.00 -22.52 -19.04
C ASP A 366 -14.21 -22.09 -19.89
N ARG A 367 -14.56 -20.79 -19.87
CA ARG A 367 -15.62 -20.19 -20.69
C ARG A 367 -15.12 -19.62 -22.02
N GLY A 368 -13.87 -19.90 -22.39
CA GLY A 368 -13.28 -19.49 -23.67
C GLY A 368 -12.60 -18.12 -23.66
N TRP A 369 -12.40 -17.49 -22.49
CA TRP A 369 -11.66 -16.23 -22.42
C TRP A 369 -10.15 -16.47 -22.60
N PRO A 370 -9.43 -15.58 -23.31
CA PRO A 370 -7.98 -15.67 -23.39
C PRO A 370 -7.36 -15.52 -22.00
N LYS A 371 -6.45 -16.43 -21.65
CA LYS A 371 -5.85 -16.56 -20.31
C LYS A 371 -5.33 -15.23 -19.72
N PRO A 372 -4.60 -14.38 -20.48
CA PRO A 372 -4.12 -13.10 -19.95
C PRO A 372 -5.25 -12.14 -19.55
N LEU A 373 -6.33 -12.12 -20.34
CA LEU A 373 -7.50 -11.27 -20.06
C LEU A 373 -8.28 -11.82 -18.87
N ALA A 374 -8.45 -13.15 -18.80
CA ALA A 374 -9.07 -13.81 -17.67
C ALA A 374 -8.33 -13.53 -16.36
N ASP A 375 -6.98 -13.56 -16.38
CA ASP A 375 -6.14 -13.20 -15.23
C ASP A 375 -6.31 -11.73 -14.85
N ALA A 376 -6.24 -10.81 -15.81
CA ALA A 376 -6.36 -9.38 -15.55
C ALA A 376 -7.73 -9.00 -14.95
N VAL A 377 -8.82 -9.52 -15.52
CA VAL A 377 -10.18 -9.30 -15.01
C VAL A 377 -10.37 -9.93 -13.64
N ALA A 378 -9.87 -11.15 -13.43
CA ALA A 378 -9.96 -11.83 -12.13
C ALA A 378 -9.20 -11.09 -11.04
N VAL A 379 -7.99 -10.61 -11.33
CA VAL A 379 -7.15 -9.82 -10.42
C VAL A 379 -7.83 -8.49 -10.08
N ALA A 380 -8.24 -7.73 -11.09
CA ALA A 380 -8.90 -6.43 -10.90
C ALA A 380 -10.22 -6.56 -10.13
N GLY A 381 -11.05 -7.55 -10.49
CA GLY A 381 -12.32 -7.82 -9.83
C GLY A 381 -12.15 -8.30 -8.39
N ALA A 382 -11.22 -9.22 -8.13
CA ALA A 382 -10.96 -9.73 -6.78
C ALA A 382 -10.41 -8.62 -5.86
N ALA A 383 -9.49 -7.80 -6.37
CA ALA A 383 -8.98 -6.67 -5.62
C ALA A 383 -10.10 -5.67 -5.31
N GLN A 384 -10.88 -5.26 -6.31
CA GLN A 384 -11.96 -4.28 -6.13
C GLN A 384 -13.04 -4.78 -5.18
N LEU A 385 -13.47 -6.05 -5.30
CA LEU A 385 -14.50 -6.62 -4.44
C LEU A 385 -14.17 -6.43 -2.95
N VAL A 386 -12.90 -6.57 -2.60
CA VAL A 386 -12.44 -6.60 -1.22
C VAL A 386 -11.95 -5.22 -0.74
N THR A 387 -11.35 -4.40 -1.62
CA THR A 387 -10.89 -3.06 -1.25
C THR A 387 -11.97 -2.00 -1.35
N ALA A 388 -13.01 -2.19 -2.18
CA ALA A 388 -14.07 -1.21 -2.38
C ALA A 388 -14.74 -0.72 -1.10
N PRO A 389 -15.16 -1.59 -0.15
CA PRO A 389 -15.80 -1.13 1.08
C PRO A 389 -14.87 -0.27 1.94
N LEU A 390 -13.59 -0.64 2.01
CA LEU A 390 -12.59 0.12 2.76
C LEU A 390 -12.31 1.46 2.08
N VAL A 391 -12.15 1.48 0.76
CA VAL A 391 -11.94 2.72 0.00
C VAL A 391 -13.15 3.65 0.14
N ALA A 392 -14.38 3.12 0.09
CA ALA A 392 -15.59 3.90 0.30
C ALA A 392 -15.68 4.49 1.71
N ALA A 393 -15.36 3.70 2.74
CA ALA A 393 -15.30 4.18 4.11
C ALA A 393 -14.31 5.34 4.29
N ILE A 394 -13.18 5.32 3.57
CA ILE A 394 -12.12 6.33 3.67
C ILE A 394 -12.46 7.59 2.87
N SER A 395 -12.85 7.40 1.62
CA SER A 395 -13.01 8.48 0.64
C SER A 395 -14.42 9.08 0.60
N GLY A 396 -15.41 8.41 1.20
CA GLY A 396 -16.82 8.78 1.09
C GLY A 396 -17.35 8.68 -0.35
N ARG A 397 -16.69 7.92 -1.22
CA ARG A 397 -17.04 7.79 -2.64
C ARG A 397 -16.82 6.37 -3.11
N PHE A 398 -17.66 5.92 -4.03
CA PHE A 398 -17.51 4.65 -4.73
C PHE A 398 -17.43 4.90 -6.23
N SER A 399 -16.32 4.50 -6.85
CA SER A 399 -16.10 4.65 -8.29
C SER A 399 -16.61 3.41 -9.02
N LEU A 400 -17.60 3.60 -9.91
CA LEU A 400 -18.21 2.54 -10.71
C LEU A 400 -17.34 2.16 -11.91
N VAL A 401 -16.55 3.11 -12.40
CA VAL A 401 -15.66 2.94 -13.56
C VAL A 401 -14.28 2.38 -13.19
N ALA A 402 -13.98 2.23 -11.89
CA ALA A 402 -12.66 1.85 -11.40
C ALA A 402 -12.12 0.55 -12.01
N VAL A 403 -12.93 -0.51 -12.11
CA VAL A 403 -12.46 -1.80 -12.65
C VAL A 403 -12.06 -1.66 -14.12
N ALA A 404 -12.91 -1.01 -14.93
CA ALA A 404 -12.66 -0.81 -16.35
C ALA A 404 -11.44 0.12 -16.58
N ALA A 405 -11.37 1.25 -15.86
CA ALA A 405 -10.27 2.19 -15.96
C ALA A 405 -8.91 1.53 -15.61
N ASN A 406 -8.87 0.76 -14.51
CA ASN A 406 -7.64 0.08 -14.11
C ASN A 406 -7.25 -1.06 -15.06
N LEU A 407 -8.21 -1.78 -15.63
CA LEU A 407 -7.94 -2.82 -16.63
C LEU A 407 -7.34 -2.22 -17.90
N LEU A 408 -7.85 -1.06 -18.35
CA LEU A 408 -7.33 -0.34 -19.52
C LEU A 408 -5.97 0.31 -19.25
N ALA A 409 -5.70 0.73 -18.01
CA ALA A 409 -4.43 1.33 -17.62
C ALA A 409 -3.32 0.29 -17.38
N ALA A 410 -3.68 -0.93 -16.92
CA ALA A 410 -2.73 -1.96 -16.50
C ALA A 410 -1.60 -2.27 -17.52
N PRO A 411 -1.84 -2.37 -18.84
CA PRO A 411 -0.78 -2.65 -19.82
C PRO A 411 0.30 -1.58 -19.87
N ALA A 412 -0.04 -0.33 -19.56
CA ALA A 412 0.89 0.80 -19.59
C ALA A 412 1.76 0.88 -18.32
N ILE A 413 1.29 0.36 -17.17
CA ILE A 413 1.99 0.52 -15.88
C ILE A 413 3.34 -0.20 -15.85
N ALA A 414 3.41 -1.43 -16.38
CA ALA A 414 4.67 -2.17 -16.36
C ALA A 414 5.78 -1.49 -17.21
N PRO A 415 5.53 -1.09 -18.48
CA PRO A 415 6.47 -0.29 -19.25
C PRO A 415 6.87 1.01 -18.56
N ILE A 416 5.90 1.79 -18.06
CA ILE A 416 6.18 3.06 -17.35
C ILE A 416 7.12 2.83 -16.17
N THR A 417 6.84 1.82 -15.35
CA THR A 417 7.66 1.54 -14.16
C THR A 417 9.06 1.07 -14.53
N VAL A 418 9.21 0.17 -15.50
CA VAL A 418 10.53 -0.34 -15.91
C VAL A 418 11.37 0.76 -16.56
N LEU A 419 10.84 1.43 -17.59
CA LEU A 419 11.54 2.47 -18.32
C LEU A 419 11.80 3.70 -17.44
N GLY A 420 10.81 4.11 -16.64
CA GLY A 420 10.92 5.25 -15.73
C GLY A 420 11.93 5.00 -14.61
N THR A 421 11.93 3.80 -14.00
CA THR A 421 12.93 3.47 -12.96
C THR A 421 14.33 3.38 -13.55
N ALA A 422 14.48 2.78 -14.74
CA ALA A 422 15.76 2.75 -15.46
C ALA A 422 16.24 4.17 -15.81
N ALA A 423 15.35 5.04 -16.28
CA ALA A 423 15.65 6.44 -16.56
C ALA A 423 16.06 7.20 -15.30
N ALA A 424 15.43 6.95 -14.15
CA ALA A 424 15.80 7.58 -12.88
C ALA A 424 17.22 7.19 -12.45
N VAL A 425 17.61 5.93 -12.62
CA VAL A 425 19.00 5.48 -12.36
C VAL A 425 19.98 6.12 -13.34
N LEU A 426 19.64 6.17 -14.63
CA LEU A 426 20.51 6.76 -15.66
C LEU A 426 20.62 8.28 -15.57
N ALA A 427 19.65 8.98 -14.98
CA ALA A 427 19.63 10.45 -14.92
C ALA A 427 20.88 11.05 -14.24
N GLY A 428 21.52 10.28 -13.35
CA GLY A 428 22.77 10.70 -12.69
C GLY A 428 24.04 10.52 -13.53
N CYS A 429 24.13 9.42 -14.29
CA CYS A 429 25.37 9.00 -14.95
C CYS A 429 25.34 9.22 -16.48
N TRP A 430 24.17 9.11 -17.09
CA TRP A 430 23.96 9.24 -18.53
C TRP A 430 22.63 9.96 -18.85
N PRO A 431 22.60 11.31 -18.76
CA PRO A 431 21.38 12.08 -18.96
C PRO A 431 20.72 11.88 -20.32
N ALA A 432 21.51 11.73 -21.40
CA ALA A 432 20.98 11.47 -22.74
C ALA A 432 20.26 10.12 -22.83
N GLY A 433 20.80 9.07 -22.21
CA GLY A 433 20.15 7.76 -22.12
C GLY A 433 18.85 7.83 -21.31
N ALA A 434 18.84 8.58 -20.19
CA ALA A 434 17.63 8.82 -19.42
C ALA A 434 16.54 9.53 -20.25
N GLN A 435 16.91 10.57 -21.00
CA GLN A 435 15.97 11.28 -21.87
C GLN A 435 15.40 10.38 -22.97
N LEU A 436 16.22 9.50 -23.56
CA LEU A 436 15.75 8.53 -24.55
C LEU A 436 14.70 7.59 -23.96
N LEU A 437 14.96 7.02 -22.79
CA LEU A 437 13.99 6.16 -22.11
C LEU A 437 12.71 6.93 -21.75
N ILE A 438 12.84 8.18 -21.30
CA ILE A 438 11.68 9.04 -20.98
C ILE A 438 10.83 9.28 -22.22
N ARG A 439 11.41 9.48 -23.41
CA ARG A 439 10.63 9.62 -24.67
C ARG A 439 9.76 8.39 -24.91
N PHE A 440 10.30 7.20 -24.67
CA PHE A 440 9.56 5.95 -24.77
C PHE A 440 8.51 5.74 -23.68
N THR A 441 8.45 6.57 -22.64
CA THR A 441 7.35 6.53 -21.65
C THR A 441 6.21 7.51 -21.92
N GLY A 442 6.42 8.46 -22.84
CA GLY A 442 5.43 9.50 -23.14
C GLY A 442 4.07 8.95 -23.62
N PRO A 443 4.04 8.07 -24.63
CA PRO A 443 2.79 7.49 -25.13
C PRO A 443 1.98 6.75 -24.06
N GLU A 444 2.63 6.03 -23.17
CA GLU A 444 2.03 5.25 -22.09
C GLU A 444 1.46 6.15 -20.99
N VAL A 445 2.21 7.17 -20.59
CA VAL A 445 1.72 8.16 -19.60
C VAL A 445 0.53 8.91 -20.18
N TRP A 446 0.59 9.30 -21.46
CA TRP A 446 -0.53 9.92 -22.14
C TRP A 446 -1.77 9.02 -22.21
N TRP A 447 -1.58 7.72 -22.45
CA TRP A 447 -2.66 6.73 -22.47
C TRP A 447 -3.37 6.67 -21.11
N VAL A 448 -2.60 6.56 -20.01
CA VAL A 448 -3.14 6.55 -18.64
C VAL A 448 -3.86 7.85 -18.31
N LEU A 449 -3.30 9.01 -18.68
CA LEU A 449 -3.95 10.31 -18.49
C LEU A 449 -5.26 10.43 -19.30
N ARG A 450 -5.31 9.87 -20.51
CA ARG A 450 -6.53 9.85 -21.31
C ARG A 450 -7.61 8.98 -20.71
N ILE A 451 -7.26 7.79 -20.22
CA ILE A 451 -8.20 6.91 -19.52
C ILE A 451 -8.74 7.61 -18.27
N ALA A 452 -7.89 8.32 -17.51
CA ALA A 452 -8.32 9.06 -16.33
C ALA A 452 -9.36 10.13 -16.66
N ARG A 453 -9.08 10.96 -17.67
CA ARG A 453 -9.99 12.00 -18.16
C ARG A 453 -11.29 11.42 -18.69
N TRP A 454 -11.21 10.38 -19.51
CA TRP A 454 -12.38 9.73 -20.08
C TRP A 454 -13.27 9.11 -18.99
N ALA A 455 -12.68 8.33 -18.08
CA ALA A 455 -13.40 7.69 -16.98
C ALA A 455 -14.01 8.71 -16.01
N ALA A 456 -13.34 9.83 -15.76
CA ALA A 456 -13.86 10.91 -14.92
C ALA A 456 -15.02 11.68 -15.59
N GLY A 457 -15.07 11.73 -16.92
CA GLY A 457 -16.14 12.38 -17.69
C GLY A 457 -17.42 11.55 -17.80
N VAL A 458 -17.40 10.27 -17.44
CA VAL A 458 -18.59 9.39 -17.50
C VAL A 458 -19.65 9.88 -16.50
N PRO A 459 -20.92 10.09 -16.91
CA PRO A 459 -22.00 10.42 -16.00
C PRO A 459 -22.10 9.38 -14.87
N ALA A 460 -22.19 9.85 -13.62
CA ALA A 460 -22.19 8.99 -12.43
C ALA A 460 -20.94 8.11 -12.24
N ALA A 461 -19.77 8.49 -12.80
CA ALA A 461 -18.51 7.76 -12.61
C ALA A 461 -18.17 7.45 -11.14
N SER A 462 -18.54 8.36 -10.23
CA SER A 462 -18.44 8.15 -8.79
C SER A 462 -19.74 8.52 -8.08
N VAL A 463 -20.18 7.66 -7.17
CA VAL A 463 -21.36 7.89 -6.32
C VAL A 463 -20.88 8.30 -4.91
N PRO A 464 -21.44 9.37 -4.31
CA PRO A 464 -21.15 9.71 -2.93
C PRO A 464 -21.75 8.65 -2.00
N VAL A 465 -20.97 8.20 -1.03
CA VAL A 465 -21.36 7.19 -0.04
C VAL A 465 -21.02 7.75 1.34
N PRO A 466 -21.78 7.43 2.40
CA PRO A 466 -21.42 7.85 3.76
C PRO A 466 -19.96 7.48 4.09
N SER A 467 -19.21 8.38 4.69
CA SER A 467 -17.85 8.08 5.16
C SER A 467 -17.88 7.26 6.46
N GLY A 468 -16.79 6.55 6.77
CA GLY A 468 -16.63 5.78 7.99
C GLY A 468 -17.34 4.43 7.97
N VAL A 469 -17.80 3.97 9.14
CA VAL A 469 -18.42 2.65 9.32
C VAL A 469 -19.69 2.49 8.48
N ALA A 470 -20.47 3.57 8.31
CA ALA A 470 -21.66 3.56 7.45
C ALA A 470 -21.31 3.26 5.98
N GLY A 471 -20.21 3.81 5.46
CA GLY A 471 -19.71 3.49 4.12
C GLY A 471 -19.23 2.06 3.97
N LEU A 472 -18.51 1.57 4.99
CA LEU A 472 -18.03 0.19 5.04
C LEU A 472 -19.19 -0.80 4.98
N LEU A 473 -20.23 -0.58 5.79
CA LEU A 473 -21.40 -1.46 5.87
C LEU A 473 -22.27 -1.35 4.62
N THR A 474 -22.57 -0.15 4.13
CA THR A 474 -23.39 0.02 2.92
C THR A 474 -22.74 -0.63 1.72
N VAL A 475 -21.48 -0.29 1.42
CA VAL A 475 -20.78 -0.89 0.28
C VAL A 475 -20.54 -2.37 0.52
N GLY A 476 -20.05 -2.77 1.70
CA GLY A 476 -19.80 -4.18 2.04
C GLY A 476 -21.05 -5.05 1.92
N CYS A 477 -22.18 -4.63 2.48
CA CYS A 477 -23.45 -5.32 2.32
C CYS A 477 -23.88 -5.36 0.85
N THR A 478 -23.73 -4.28 0.08
CA THR A 478 -24.06 -4.29 -1.34
C THR A 478 -23.17 -5.23 -2.16
N THR A 479 -21.86 -5.31 -1.89
CA THR A 479 -20.96 -6.25 -2.58
C THR A 479 -21.26 -7.70 -2.18
N VAL A 480 -21.55 -7.97 -0.90
CA VAL A 480 -21.94 -9.31 -0.44
C VAL A 480 -23.27 -9.72 -1.04
N LEU A 481 -24.27 -8.82 -1.05
CA LEU A 481 -25.56 -9.05 -1.68
C LEU A 481 -25.40 -9.29 -3.19
N ALA A 482 -24.63 -8.46 -3.90
CA ALA A 482 -24.36 -8.66 -5.32
C ALA A 482 -23.66 -10.00 -5.59
N ALA A 483 -22.70 -10.40 -4.75
CA ALA A 483 -22.03 -11.69 -4.86
C ALA A 483 -22.96 -12.87 -4.55
N ALA A 484 -23.87 -12.73 -3.58
CA ALA A 484 -24.88 -13.74 -3.24
C ALA A 484 -25.92 -13.86 -4.36
N MET A 485 -26.41 -12.73 -4.87
CA MET A 485 -27.36 -12.65 -5.99
C MET A 485 -26.74 -13.11 -7.32
N TRP A 486 -25.42 -13.07 -7.47
CA TRP A 486 -24.71 -13.65 -8.62
C TRP A 486 -24.97 -15.15 -8.82
N ARG A 487 -25.41 -15.85 -7.76
CA ARG A 487 -25.83 -17.25 -7.84
C ARG A 487 -27.13 -17.44 -8.62
N TRP A 488 -27.94 -16.40 -8.77
CA TRP A 488 -29.20 -16.45 -9.51
C TRP A 488 -29.02 -16.07 -10.98
N HIS A 489 -29.59 -16.88 -11.88
CA HIS A 489 -29.42 -16.70 -13.33
C HIS A 489 -30.02 -15.38 -13.82
N TRP A 490 -31.17 -14.96 -13.31
CA TRP A 490 -31.84 -13.71 -13.68
C TRP A 490 -31.02 -12.47 -13.31
N PHE A 491 -30.35 -12.46 -12.16
CA PHE A 491 -29.46 -11.37 -11.77
C PHE A 491 -28.23 -11.27 -12.69
N ARG A 492 -27.67 -12.42 -13.12
CA ARG A 492 -26.57 -12.44 -14.11
C ARG A 492 -27.00 -11.91 -15.47
N VAL A 493 -28.23 -12.23 -15.91
CA VAL A 493 -28.79 -11.73 -17.16
C VAL A 493 -29.15 -10.24 -17.06
N ALA A 494 -29.71 -9.79 -15.93
CA ALA A 494 -30.02 -8.38 -15.66
C ALA A 494 -28.76 -7.51 -15.56
N LEU A 495 -27.71 -8.00 -14.89
CA LEU A 495 -26.45 -7.26 -14.81
C LEU A 495 -25.67 -7.32 -16.12
N GLY A 496 -25.72 -8.44 -16.84
CA GLY A 496 -25.15 -8.56 -18.19
C GLY A 496 -25.82 -7.62 -19.18
N SER A 497 -27.15 -7.54 -19.17
CA SER A 497 -27.91 -6.58 -19.98
C SER A 497 -27.65 -5.14 -19.55
N ALA A 498 -27.63 -4.84 -18.26
CA ALA A 498 -27.27 -3.50 -17.77
C ALA A 498 -25.83 -3.10 -18.14
N ALA A 499 -24.87 -4.03 -18.12
CA ALA A 499 -23.50 -3.79 -18.56
C ALA A 499 -23.43 -3.57 -20.08
N VAL A 500 -24.17 -4.35 -20.87
CA VAL A 500 -24.25 -4.17 -22.33
C VAL A 500 -24.93 -2.85 -22.68
N THR A 501 -26.07 -2.52 -22.06
CA THR A 501 -26.73 -1.22 -22.21
C THR A 501 -25.81 -0.09 -21.76
N GLY A 502 -25.09 -0.25 -20.65
CA GLY A 502 -24.10 0.71 -20.18
C GLY A 502 -22.96 0.91 -21.18
N VAL A 503 -22.44 -0.16 -21.78
CA VAL A 503 -21.42 -0.11 -22.85
C VAL A 503 -21.98 0.55 -24.11
N ILE A 504 -23.22 0.27 -24.50
CA ILE A 504 -23.88 0.89 -25.65
C ILE A 504 -24.11 2.38 -25.39
N CYS A 505 -24.57 2.76 -24.20
CA CYS A 505 -24.74 4.16 -23.80
C CYS A 505 -23.39 4.89 -23.72
N LEU A 506 -22.34 4.23 -23.22
CA LEU A 506 -20.98 4.76 -23.20
C LEU A 506 -20.40 4.93 -24.61
N ALA A 507 -20.65 3.97 -25.50
CA ALA A 507 -20.24 4.05 -26.90
C ALA A 507 -21.00 5.17 -27.63
N ALA A 508 -22.32 5.26 -27.43
CA ALA A 508 -23.15 6.33 -27.98
C ALA A 508 -22.74 7.71 -27.45
N TRP A 509 -22.43 7.83 -26.16
CA TRP A 509 -21.90 9.05 -25.57
C TRP A 509 -20.52 9.40 -26.13
N SER A 510 -19.60 8.43 -26.22
CA SER A 510 -18.27 8.62 -26.80
C SER A 510 -18.33 9.02 -28.28
N LEU A 511 -19.28 8.47 -29.05
CA LEU A 511 -19.52 8.82 -30.45
C LEU A 511 -20.16 10.21 -30.57
N SER A 512 -21.09 10.57 -29.68
CA SER A 512 -21.68 11.92 -29.66
C SER A 512 -20.66 13.01 -29.35
N GLY A 513 -19.70 12.73 -28.47
CA GLY A 513 -18.59 13.65 -28.17
C GLY A 513 -17.56 13.79 -29.30
N LEU A 514 -17.48 12.81 -30.21
CA LEU A 514 -16.66 12.86 -31.42
C LEU A 514 -17.37 13.55 -32.59
N ALA A 515 -18.70 13.47 -32.66
CA ALA A 515 -19.52 14.11 -33.69
C ALA A 515 -19.88 15.58 -33.36
N GLY A 516 -19.67 16.02 -32.12
CA GLY A 516 -19.90 17.41 -31.66
C GLY A 516 -18.66 18.30 -31.61
N ARG A 517 -17.55 17.88 -32.23
CA ARG A 517 -16.38 18.71 -32.55
C ARG A 517 -16.24 18.78 -34.06
#